data_AF-A0A2G2DKX8-F1
#
_entry.id   AF-A0A2G2DKX8-F1
#
_cell.length_a   1.000
_cell.length_b   1.000
_cell.length_c   1.000
_cell.angle_alpha   90.00
_cell.angle_beta   90.00
_cell.angle_gamma   90.00
#
_symmetry.space_group_name_H-M   'P 1'
#
loop_
_entity.id
_entity.type
_entity.pdbx_description
1 polymer ?
#
loop_
_entity_poly.entity_id
_entity_poly.type
_entity_poly.pdbx_seq_one_letter_code
_entity_poly.pdbx_strand_id
1 'polypeptide(L)'
;MAVKRNKSRKATPKVTPPGLTPLQKILLDEAGRKVTITSEGRQQEVSIEQVVTRKLLQVAASGSVHALSNAVNEIILAQRIMQQEIEEDIEFARRVKAHQQVFLDKARKEGQDLNTVLPHPDDIEIIPGVGYKVHGPWDEAELKVVLGNCARRDLYILQAALEERLLGPEVDLETHKDGSTDGGSALLLAQFLNQGMPERFAKSNLQITLDMFKLRRLTKRELLKSARTAWASFGHPKPRGWVTPSFNQTLAMLEVVTGGCAELLQDAYEGKVRTDRDIANRLERLLRQLRE
;
A
#
# COMPACT_ATOMS: atom_id res chain seq x y z
N MET A 1 56.74 32.18 -36.32
CA MET A 1 55.89 31.04 -35.92
C MET A 1 54.84 31.53 -34.94
N ALA A 2 53.56 31.55 -35.33
CA ALA A 2 52.47 31.99 -34.47
C ALA A 2 51.68 30.77 -33.99
N VAL A 3 51.77 30.45 -32.71
CA VAL A 3 51.05 29.33 -32.08
C VAL A 3 49.67 29.82 -31.65
N LYS A 4 48.62 29.36 -32.36
CA LYS A 4 47.23 29.49 -31.94
C LYS A 4 47.00 28.64 -30.68
N ARG A 5 46.67 29.26 -29.55
CA ARG A 5 46.16 28.56 -28.35
C ARG A 5 44.63 28.51 -28.36
N ASN A 6 44.14 27.34 -27.97
CA ASN A 6 42.78 26.83 -28.16
C ASN A 6 41.68 27.64 -27.46
N LYS A 7 40.58 27.85 -28.19
CA LYS A 7 39.27 28.23 -27.64
C LYS A 7 38.78 27.13 -26.68
N SER A 8 38.43 27.53 -25.46
CA SER A 8 37.74 26.74 -24.45
C SER A 8 36.44 26.15 -25.02
N ARG A 9 36.30 24.82 -24.98
CA ARG A 9 34.99 24.16 -25.17
C ARG A 9 34.10 24.50 -23.98
N LYS A 10 33.05 25.31 -24.21
CA LYS A 10 31.93 25.44 -23.27
C LYS A 10 31.24 24.09 -23.15
N ALA A 11 31.01 23.66 -21.91
CA ALA A 11 30.19 22.49 -21.60
C ALA A 11 28.77 22.68 -22.16
N THR A 12 28.30 21.71 -22.93
CA THR A 12 26.90 21.62 -23.35
C THR A 12 26.02 21.44 -22.11
N PRO A 13 24.95 22.24 -21.95
CA PRO A 13 24.02 22.07 -20.85
C PRO A 13 23.35 20.69 -20.97
N LYS A 14 23.30 19.94 -19.87
CA LYS A 14 22.52 18.70 -19.78
C LYS A 14 21.05 19.08 -19.99
N VAL A 15 20.50 18.68 -21.14
CA VAL A 15 19.08 18.82 -21.45
C VAL A 15 18.35 17.82 -20.56
N THR A 16 17.68 18.31 -19.53
CA THR A 16 16.67 17.55 -18.79
C THR A 16 15.61 17.09 -19.80
N PRO A 17 15.20 15.80 -19.82
CA PRO A 17 14.11 15.39 -20.70
C PRO A 17 12.86 16.23 -20.37
N PRO A 18 12.19 16.80 -21.38
CA PRO A 18 11.03 17.63 -21.14
C PRO A 18 9.88 16.74 -20.64
N GLY A 19 9.51 16.89 -19.37
CA GLY A 19 8.32 16.27 -18.84
C GLY A 19 7.06 16.73 -19.59
N LEU A 20 6.00 15.93 -19.50
CA LEU A 20 4.71 16.19 -20.18
C LEU A 20 4.22 17.62 -19.91
N THR A 21 3.90 18.33 -20.99
CA THR A 21 3.26 19.65 -20.88
C THR A 21 1.86 19.52 -20.27
N PRO A 22 1.32 20.55 -19.60
CA PRO A 22 -0.03 20.50 -19.02
C PRO A 22 -1.12 20.12 -20.04
N LEU A 23 -0.96 20.56 -21.28
CA LEU A 23 -1.88 20.24 -22.38
C LEU A 23 -1.78 18.76 -22.78
N GLN A 24 -0.59 18.18 -22.81
CA GLN A 24 -0.39 16.76 -23.10
C GLN A 24 -0.98 15.85 -22.02
N LYS A 25 -0.91 16.25 -20.74
CA LYS A 25 -1.56 15.52 -19.64
C LYS A 25 -3.08 15.49 -19.78
N ILE A 26 -3.69 16.66 -20.04
CA ILE A 26 -5.14 16.77 -20.25
C ILE A 26 -5.58 15.97 -21.49
N LEU A 27 -4.79 16.01 -22.57
CA LEU A 27 -5.06 15.22 -23.77
C LEU A 27 -4.98 13.70 -23.51
N LEU A 28 -4.02 13.23 -22.72
CA LEU A 28 -3.92 11.82 -22.35
C LEU A 28 -5.08 11.36 -21.46
N ASP A 29 -5.45 12.17 -20.46
CA ASP A 29 -6.57 11.87 -19.56
C ASP A 29 -7.90 11.80 -20.33
N GLU A 30 -8.15 12.76 -21.23
CA GLU A 30 -9.35 12.71 -22.09
C GLU A 30 -9.26 11.59 -23.13
N ALA A 31 -8.07 11.28 -23.68
CA ALA A 31 -7.90 10.18 -24.63
C ALA A 31 -8.34 8.83 -24.03
N GLY A 32 -7.96 8.55 -22.78
CA GLY A 32 -8.30 7.31 -22.07
C GLY A 32 -9.78 7.19 -21.68
N ARG A 33 -10.58 8.25 -21.80
CA ARG A 33 -12.00 8.25 -21.42
C ARG A 33 -12.81 7.36 -22.36
N LYS A 34 -13.72 6.55 -21.80
CA LYS A 34 -14.67 5.74 -22.57
C LYS A 34 -15.88 6.58 -22.97
N VAL A 35 -16.21 6.57 -24.26
CA VAL A 35 -17.38 7.25 -24.82
C VAL A 35 -18.22 6.24 -25.59
N THR A 36 -19.53 6.30 -25.40
CA THR A 36 -20.49 5.50 -26.16
C THR A 36 -20.72 6.13 -27.53
N ILE A 37 -20.40 5.39 -28.59
CA ILE A 37 -20.64 5.82 -29.97
C ILE A 37 -21.56 4.83 -30.64
N THR A 38 -22.55 5.36 -31.35
CA THR A 38 -23.43 4.59 -32.19
C THR A 38 -22.79 4.44 -33.58
N SER A 39 -22.32 3.24 -33.91
CA SER A 39 -21.73 2.91 -35.21
C SER A 39 -22.48 1.72 -35.79
N GLU A 40 -22.88 1.79 -37.06
CA GLU A 40 -23.60 0.71 -37.76
C GLU A 40 -24.88 0.23 -37.03
N GLY A 41 -25.58 1.14 -36.35
CA GLY A 41 -26.81 0.85 -35.62
C GLY A 41 -26.63 0.15 -34.27
N ARG A 42 -25.40 -0.05 -33.79
CA ARG A 42 -25.09 -0.61 -32.47
C ARG A 42 -24.33 0.42 -31.62
N GLN A 43 -24.70 0.53 -30.35
CA GLN A 43 -23.93 1.32 -29.38
C GLN A 43 -22.70 0.52 -28.94
N GLN A 44 -21.51 1.10 -29.08
CA GLN A 44 -20.25 0.53 -28.60
C GLN A 44 -19.59 1.53 -27.65
N GLU A 45 -19.11 1.05 -26.51
CA GLU A 45 -18.18 1.81 -25.65
C GLU A 45 -16.78 1.73 -26.24
N VAL A 46 -16.23 2.89 -26.60
CA VAL A 46 -14.94 3.01 -27.28
C VAL A 46 -14.13 4.12 -26.59
N SER A 47 -12.81 3.96 -26.44
CA SER A 47 -11.95 5.02 -25.88
C SER A 47 -11.81 6.18 -26.87
N ILE A 48 -11.72 7.43 -26.39
CA ILE A 48 -11.62 8.63 -27.25
C ILE A 48 -10.46 8.52 -28.25
N GLU A 49 -9.33 7.93 -27.88
CA GLU A 49 -8.20 7.67 -28.82
C GLU A 49 -8.62 6.87 -30.04
N GLN A 50 -9.42 5.82 -29.84
CA GLN A 50 -9.93 4.96 -30.92
C GLN A 50 -10.96 5.70 -31.79
N VAL A 51 -11.70 6.64 -31.20
CA VAL A 51 -12.64 7.51 -31.92
C VAL A 51 -11.89 8.50 -32.79
N VAL A 52 -10.86 9.14 -32.23
CA VAL A 52 -10.02 10.12 -32.93
C VAL A 52 -9.27 9.45 -34.06
N THR A 53 -8.70 8.25 -33.86
CA THR A 53 -8.06 7.47 -34.93
C THR A 53 -9.04 7.02 -36.00
N ARG A 54 -10.24 6.53 -35.65
CA ARG A 54 -11.29 6.20 -36.65
C ARG A 54 -11.71 7.43 -37.45
N LYS A 55 -11.89 8.58 -36.79
CA LYS A 55 -12.26 9.82 -37.46
C LYS A 55 -11.13 10.34 -38.34
N LEU A 56 -9.87 10.15 -37.94
CA LEU A 56 -8.70 10.42 -38.76
C LEU A 56 -8.65 9.59 -40.02
N LEU A 57 -8.87 8.28 -39.93
CA LEU A 57 -8.92 7.41 -41.10
C LEU A 57 -10.06 7.81 -42.04
N GLN A 58 -11.22 8.20 -41.49
CA GLN A 58 -12.35 8.68 -42.26
C GLN A 58 -12.09 10.04 -42.94
N VAL A 59 -11.43 10.96 -42.23
CA VAL A 59 -11.12 12.31 -42.75
C VAL A 59 -9.91 12.31 -43.69
N ALA A 60 -8.96 11.39 -43.50
CA ALA A 60 -7.87 11.11 -44.43
C ALA A 60 -8.42 10.58 -45.76
N ALA A 61 -9.47 9.74 -45.72
CA ALA A 61 -10.20 9.33 -46.91
C ALA A 61 -10.99 10.49 -47.57
N SER A 62 -11.27 11.59 -46.85
CA SER A 62 -12.05 12.75 -47.35
C SER A 62 -11.26 14.06 -47.52
N GLY A 63 -9.92 14.05 -47.36
CA GLY A 63 -9.02 15.12 -47.82
C GLY A 63 -8.66 16.27 -46.84
N SER A 64 -9.06 16.24 -45.55
CA SER A 64 -8.75 17.32 -44.58
C SER A 64 -7.85 16.84 -43.43
N VAL A 65 -6.57 16.63 -43.71
CA VAL A 65 -5.69 15.78 -42.89
C VAL A 65 -4.97 16.52 -41.74
N HIS A 66 -4.76 17.83 -41.85
CA HIS A 66 -3.72 18.53 -41.08
C HIS A 66 -4.01 18.73 -39.58
N ALA A 67 -5.21 19.18 -39.20
CA ALA A 67 -5.52 19.47 -37.79
C ALA A 67 -5.60 18.19 -36.93
N LEU A 68 -6.20 17.14 -37.49
CA LEU A 68 -6.30 15.84 -36.83
C LEU A 68 -4.93 15.12 -36.78
N SER A 69 -4.12 15.23 -37.83
CA SER A 69 -2.76 14.66 -37.82
C SER A 69 -1.89 15.30 -36.74
N ASN A 70 -2.00 16.62 -36.53
CA ASN A 70 -1.29 17.28 -35.43
C ASN A 70 -1.75 16.79 -34.05
N ALA A 71 -3.06 16.61 -33.83
CA ALA A 71 -3.57 16.09 -32.56
C ALA A 71 -3.08 14.66 -32.27
N VAL A 72 -3.05 13.77 -33.28
CA VAL A 72 -2.50 12.42 -33.08
C VAL A 72 -0.99 12.42 -32.93
N ASN A 73 -0.26 13.29 -33.64
CA ASN A 73 1.18 13.43 -33.42
C ASN A 73 1.48 13.90 -31.99
N GLU A 74 0.71 14.83 -31.43
CA GLU A 74 0.83 15.25 -30.03
C GLU A 74 0.51 14.11 -29.05
N ILE A 75 -0.52 13.30 -29.30
CA ILE A 75 -0.84 12.12 -28.48
C ILE A 75 0.30 11.09 -28.53
N ILE A 76 0.83 10.81 -29.72
CA ILE A 76 1.95 9.87 -29.90
C ILE A 76 3.21 10.38 -29.18
N LEU A 77 3.51 11.68 -29.28
CA LEU A 77 4.62 12.30 -28.57
C LEU A 77 4.42 12.19 -27.05
N ALA A 78 3.23 12.48 -26.55
CA ALA A 78 2.90 12.35 -25.13
C ALA A 78 3.02 10.90 -24.64
N GLN A 79 2.52 9.92 -25.40
CA GLN A 79 2.66 8.49 -25.10
C GLN A 79 4.12 8.05 -25.11
N ARG A 80 4.93 8.53 -26.06
CA ARG A 80 6.36 8.22 -26.11
C ARG A 80 7.11 8.79 -24.90
N ILE A 81 6.79 10.01 -24.47
CA ILE A 81 7.39 10.61 -23.26
C ILE A 81 6.99 9.79 -22.02
N MET A 82 5.71 9.44 -21.86
CA MET A 82 5.28 8.57 -20.77
C MET A 82 5.99 7.21 -20.78
N GLN A 83 6.11 6.58 -21.95
CA GLN A 83 6.82 5.31 -22.07
C GLN A 83 8.29 5.43 -21.68
N GLN A 84 8.94 6.53 -22.06
CA GLN A 84 10.32 6.81 -21.65
C GLN A 84 10.43 7.00 -20.14
N GLU A 85 9.53 7.77 -19.52
CA GLU A 85 9.50 7.94 -18.05
C GLU A 85 9.31 6.59 -17.33
N ILE A 86 8.39 5.74 -17.82
CA ILE A 86 8.14 4.41 -17.27
C ILE A 86 9.35 3.49 -17.45
N GLU A 87 10.02 3.54 -18.60
CA GLU A 87 11.24 2.77 -18.85
C GLU A 87 12.38 3.22 -17.92
N GLU A 88 12.58 4.53 -17.75
CA GLU A 88 13.56 5.09 -16.81
C GLU A 88 13.28 4.65 -15.37
N ASP A 89 12.01 4.65 -14.94
CA ASP A 89 11.57 4.18 -13.63
C ASP A 89 11.83 2.68 -13.44
N ILE A 90 11.54 1.86 -14.45
CA ILE A 90 11.83 0.42 -14.43
C ILE A 90 13.34 0.17 -14.34
N GLU A 91 14.15 0.91 -15.11
CA GLU A 91 15.61 0.80 -15.05
C GLU A 91 16.16 1.24 -13.69
N PHE A 92 15.60 2.29 -13.10
CA PHE A 92 15.92 2.71 -11.74
C PHE A 92 15.61 1.60 -10.73
N ALA A 93 14.39 1.06 -10.77
CA ALA A 93 13.97 -0.02 -9.87
C ALA A 93 14.86 -1.26 -9.99
N ARG A 94 15.26 -1.64 -11.22
CA ARG A 94 16.21 -2.74 -11.46
C ARG A 94 17.57 -2.46 -10.82
N ARG A 95 18.08 -1.24 -10.95
CA ARG A 95 19.36 -0.83 -10.33
C ARG A 95 19.29 -0.89 -8.81
N VAL A 96 18.20 -0.37 -8.22
CA VAL A 96 17.99 -0.43 -6.76
C VAL A 96 17.89 -1.88 -6.30
N LYS A 97 17.08 -2.71 -6.96
CA LYS A 97 16.92 -4.13 -6.61
C LYS A 97 18.24 -4.89 -6.70
N ALA A 98 19.01 -4.68 -7.76
CA ALA A 98 20.32 -5.31 -7.93
C ALA A 98 21.32 -4.85 -6.85
N HIS A 99 21.35 -3.55 -6.54
CA HIS A 99 22.19 -3.01 -5.47
C HIS A 99 21.83 -3.64 -4.13
N GLN A 100 20.55 -3.68 -3.78
CA GLN A 100 20.07 -4.26 -2.51
C GLN A 100 20.30 -5.77 -2.41
N GLN A 101 20.23 -6.50 -3.52
CA GLN A 101 20.59 -7.92 -3.54
C GLN A 101 22.04 -8.15 -3.10
N VAL A 102 22.97 -7.27 -3.50
CA VAL A 102 24.37 -7.36 -3.06
C VAL A 102 24.50 -7.12 -1.54
N PHE A 103 23.72 -6.20 -0.97
CA PHE A 103 23.70 -5.99 0.49
C PHE A 103 23.10 -7.19 1.22
N LEU A 104 22.02 -7.76 0.69
CA LEU A 104 21.39 -8.95 1.23
C LEU A 104 22.36 -10.14 1.24
N ASP A 105 23.07 -10.37 0.13
CA ASP A 105 24.05 -11.44 0.03
C ASP A 105 25.23 -11.25 0.98
N LYS A 106 25.65 -9.99 1.23
CA LYS A 106 26.67 -9.67 2.25
C LYS A 106 26.14 -9.94 3.66
N ALA A 107 24.96 -9.43 4.00
CA ALA A 107 24.33 -9.65 5.30
C ALA A 107 24.15 -11.16 5.59
N ARG A 108 23.76 -11.94 4.57
CA ARG A 108 23.63 -13.40 4.65
C ARG A 108 24.97 -14.09 4.92
N LYS A 109 26.06 -13.63 4.31
CA LYS A 109 27.41 -14.17 4.54
C LYS A 109 27.94 -13.84 5.93
N GLU A 110 27.61 -12.65 6.44
CA GLU A 110 28.00 -12.16 7.75
C GLU A 110 27.12 -12.70 8.89
N GLY A 111 25.99 -13.35 8.56
CA GLY A 111 25.04 -13.88 9.54
C GLY A 111 24.21 -12.80 10.24
N GLN A 112 24.09 -11.62 9.63
CA GLN A 112 23.26 -10.52 10.13
C GLN A 112 21.77 -10.77 9.86
N ASP A 113 20.89 -10.07 10.58
CA ASP A 113 19.45 -10.15 10.34
C ASP A 113 19.12 -9.58 8.94
N LEU A 114 18.52 -10.42 8.10
CA LEU A 114 18.14 -10.11 6.72
C LEU A 114 17.14 -8.95 6.64
N ASN A 115 16.40 -8.69 7.73
CA ASN A 115 15.44 -7.58 7.81
C ASN A 115 16.09 -6.20 7.96
N THR A 116 17.41 -6.15 8.15
CA THR A 116 18.17 -4.88 8.28
C THR A 116 18.41 -4.22 6.92
N VAL A 117 18.32 -4.98 5.82
CA VAL A 117 18.53 -4.46 4.46
C VAL A 117 17.25 -3.77 3.99
N LEU A 118 17.33 -2.45 3.80
CA LEU A 118 16.20 -1.59 3.43
C LEU A 118 16.50 -0.75 2.18
N PRO A 119 15.53 -0.58 1.26
CA PRO A 119 14.37 -1.47 1.06
C PRO A 119 14.82 -2.88 0.66
N HIS A 120 14.08 -3.90 1.10
CA HIS A 120 14.41 -5.28 0.75
C HIS A 120 14.12 -5.55 -0.74
N PRO A 121 14.95 -6.32 -1.46
CA PRO A 121 14.77 -6.55 -2.90
C PRO A 121 13.45 -7.25 -3.24
N ASP A 122 12.96 -8.13 -2.37
CA ASP A 122 11.67 -8.82 -2.56
C ASP A 122 10.46 -7.88 -2.40
N ASP A 123 10.62 -6.77 -1.68
CA ASP A 123 9.55 -5.78 -1.49
C ASP A 123 9.38 -4.87 -2.72
N ILE A 124 10.31 -4.93 -3.69
CA ILE A 124 10.28 -4.15 -4.93
C ILE A 124 9.70 -4.99 -6.07
N GLU A 125 8.48 -4.66 -6.45
CA GLU A 125 7.76 -5.25 -7.59
C GLU A 125 7.91 -4.35 -8.82
N ILE A 126 8.40 -4.91 -9.92
CA ILE A 126 8.57 -4.21 -11.19
C ILE A 126 7.43 -4.63 -12.10
N ILE A 127 6.55 -3.68 -12.46
CA ILE A 127 5.36 -3.92 -13.28
C ILE A 127 5.63 -3.36 -14.69
N PRO A 128 5.85 -4.22 -15.70
CA PRO A 128 6.14 -3.77 -17.06
C PRO A 128 5.04 -2.85 -17.59
N GLY A 129 5.42 -1.68 -18.10
CA GLY A 129 4.48 -0.71 -18.69
C GLY A 129 3.72 0.17 -17.69
N VAL A 130 3.92 -0.01 -16.38
CA VAL A 130 3.33 0.85 -15.33
C VAL A 130 4.41 1.51 -14.47
N GLY A 131 5.52 0.81 -14.18
CA GLY A 131 6.62 1.32 -13.37
C GLY A 131 7.05 0.31 -12.30
N TYR A 132 7.26 0.77 -11.07
CA TYR A 132 7.56 -0.10 -9.93
C TYR A 132 6.73 0.28 -8.70
N LYS A 133 6.53 -0.69 -7.81
CA LYS A 133 5.89 -0.50 -6.50
C LYS A 133 6.76 -1.09 -5.42
N VAL A 134 6.78 -0.44 -4.26
CA VAL A 134 7.45 -0.95 -3.07
C VAL A 134 6.40 -1.20 -2.01
N HIS A 135 6.29 -2.46 -1.59
CA HIS A 135 5.28 -2.92 -0.62
C HIS A 135 5.81 -2.96 0.82
N GLY A 136 7.13 -2.83 0.99
CA GLY A 136 7.82 -2.89 2.27
C GLY A 136 8.36 -1.54 2.74
N PRO A 137 8.99 -1.51 3.94
CA PRO A 137 9.56 -0.29 4.49
C PRO A 137 10.72 0.21 3.64
N TRP A 138 10.71 1.52 3.36
CA TRP A 138 11.77 2.20 2.62
C TRP A 138 12.94 2.58 3.53
N ASP A 139 12.64 2.98 4.77
CA ASP A 139 13.62 3.47 5.74
C ASP A 139 13.50 2.81 7.13
N GLU A 140 14.46 3.13 8.00
CA GLU A 140 14.50 2.61 9.36
C GLU A 140 13.31 3.08 10.22
N ALA A 141 12.72 4.23 9.90
CA ALA A 141 11.59 4.78 10.64
C ALA A 141 10.32 3.97 10.36
N GLU A 142 10.04 3.70 9.08
CA GLU A 142 8.97 2.80 8.63
C GLU A 142 9.18 1.38 9.15
N LEU A 143 10.42 0.87 9.12
CA LEU A 143 10.72 -0.44 9.68
C LEU A 143 10.34 -0.52 11.17
N LYS A 144 10.64 0.52 11.97
CA LYS A 144 10.23 0.57 13.39
C LYS A 144 8.72 0.54 13.55
N VAL A 145 7.96 1.20 12.68
CA VAL A 145 6.49 1.15 12.70
C VAL A 145 5.99 -0.26 12.38
N VAL A 146 6.53 -0.90 11.33
CA VAL A 146 6.17 -2.27 10.94
C VAL A 146 6.51 -3.28 12.04
N LEU A 147 7.70 -3.18 12.64
CA LEU A 147 8.10 -4.02 13.78
C LEU A 147 7.22 -3.78 15.01
N GLY A 148 6.82 -2.53 15.28
CA GLY A 148 5.85 -2.20 16.30
C GLY A 148 4.50 -2.86 16.07
N ASN A 149 4.03 -2.88 14.81
CA ASN A 149 2.79 -3.57 14.43
C ASN A 149 2.93 -5.10 14.51
N CYS A 150 4.07 -5.68 14.15
CA CYS A 150 4.37 -7.10 14.35
C CYS A 150 4.25 -7.48 15.83
N ALA A 151 4.83 -6.67 16.70
CA ALA A 151 4.78 -6.89 18.14
C ALA A 151 3.35 -6.74 18.70
N ARG A 152 2.55 -5.81 18.16
CA ARG A 152 1.13 -5.67 18.51
C ARG A 152 0.31 -6.89 18.08
N ARG A 153 0.52 -7.39 16.85
CA ARG A 153 -0.11 -8.64 16.39
C ARG A 153 0.23 -9.78 17.35
N ASP A 154 1.51 -9.95 17.67
CA ASP A 154 1.96 -11.06 18.52
C ASP A 154 1.41 -10.93 19.96
N LEU A 155 1.22 -9.71 20.46
CA LEU A 155 0.49 -9.45 21.68
C LEU A 155 -0.97 -9.91 21.60
N TYR A 156 -1.67 -9.63 20.49
CA TYR A 156 -3.06 -10.04 20.33
C TYR A 156 -3.21 -11.55 20.17
N ILE A 157 -2.24 -12.23 19.57
CA ILE A 157 -2.16 -13.70 19.56
C ILE A 157 -2.01 -14.23 21.01
N LEU A 158 -1.13 -13.61 21.80
CA LEU A 158 -0.98 -13.94 23.23
C LEU A 158 -2.27 -13.70 24.03
N GLN A 159 -2.96 -12.60 23.75
CA GLN A 159 -4.24 -12.26 24.37
C GLN A 159 -5.34 -13.26 23.99
N ALA A 160 -5.43 -13.66 22.72
CA ALA A 160 -6.39 -14.67 22.27
C ALA A 160 -6.18 -16.02 23.00
N ALA A 161 -4.92 -16.45 23.16
CA ALA A 161 -4.61 -17.66 23.91
C ALA A 161 -4.96 -17.56 25.41
N LEU A 162 -4.86 -16.35 25.99
CA LEU A 162 -5.29 -16.09 27.37
C LEU A 162 -6.82 -16.14 27.49
N GLU A 163 -7.54 -15.55 26.56
CA GLU A 163 -9.01 -15.49 26.54
C GLU A 163 -9.63 -16.87 26.42
N GLU A 164 -9.14 -17.69 25.49
CA GLU A 164 -9.53 -19.10 25.37
C GLU A 164 -9.33 -19.86 26.70
N ARG A 165 -8.30 -19.53 27.48
CA ARG A 165 -8.05 -20.15 28.79
C ARG A 165 -8.95 -19.61 29.90
N LEU A 166 -9.42 -18.36 29.79
CA LEU A 166 -10.25 -17.70 30.81
C LEU A 166 -11.73 -17.99 30.61
N LEU A 167 -12.20 -17.88 29.37
CA LEU A 167 -13.60 -18.03 28.98
C LEU A 167 -13.95 -19.50 28.67
N GLY A 168 -12.93 -20.32 28.41
CA GLY A 168 -13.08 -21.70 27.96
C GLY A 168 -12.99 -21.80 26.43
N PRO A 169 -12.91 -23.03 25.88
CA PRO A 169 -13.07 -23.22 24.45
C PRO A 169 -14.46 -22.71 24.05
N GLU A 170 -14.55 -21.84 23.03
CA GLU A 170 -15.83 -21.43 22.45
C GLU A 170 -16.59 -22.71 22.04
N VAL A 171 -17.58 -23.10 22.86
CA VAL A 171 -18.45 -24.23 22.56
C VAL A 171 -19.51 -23.71 21.60
N ASP A 172 -19.39 -24.15 20.35
CA ASP A 172 -20.41 -24.10 19.30
C ASP A 172 -21.05 -22.73 19.01
N LEU A 173 -20.58 -22.10 17.92
CA LEU A 173 -21.21 -20.95 17.25
C LEU A 173 -22.72 -21.14 16.97
N GLU A 174 -23.21 -22.38 16.98
CA GLU A 174 -24.63 -22.70 16.76
C GLU A 174 -25.51 -22.61 18.03
N THR A 175 -24.92 -22.59 19.23
CA THR A 175 -25.69 -22.68 20.49
C THR A 175 -25.91 -21.34 21.20
N HIS A 176 -25.20 -20.28 20.79
CA HIS A 176 -25.35 -18.95 21.38
C HIS A 176 -26.57 -18.22 20.79
N LYS A 177 -27.75 -18.50 21.37
CA LYS A 177 -29.02 -17.82 21.05
C LYS A 177 -29.03 -16.31 21.33
N ASP A 178 -28.04 -15.80 22.08
CA ASP A 178 -28.00 -14.39 22.49
C ASP A 178 -27.09 -13.51 21.62
N GLY A 179 -26.45 -14.07 20.57
CA GLY A 179 -25.62 -13.30 19.64
C GLY A 179 -24.37 -12.66 20.26
N SER A 180 -24.12 -12.77 21.56
CA SER A 180 -22.87 -12.37 22.21
C SER A 180 -21.86 -13.52 22.16
N THR A 181 -21.02 -13.54 21.13
CA THR A 181 -19.77 -14.28 21.14
C THR A 181 -18.81 -13.59 22.11
N ASP A 182 -18.86 -14.04 23.36
CA ASP A 182 -17.92 -13.66 24.41
C ASP A 182 -16.58 -14.37 24.15
N GLY A 183 -15.72 -13.74 23.36
CA GLY A 183 -14.44 -14.32 22.94
C GLY A 183 -14.05 -13.90 21.53
N GLY A 184 -12.85 -14.30 21.09
CA GLY A 184 -12.43 -14.24 19.68
C GLY A 184 -12.02 -12.87 19.14
N SER A 185 -12.35 -11.76 19.79
CA SER A 185 -11.99 -10.41 19.33
C SER A 185 -10.48 -10.16 19.30
N ALA A 186 -9.71 -10.71 20.23
CA ALA A 186 -8.25 -10.62 20.18
C ALA A 186 -7.67 -11.30 18.92
N LEU A 187 -8.22 -12.45 18.51
CA LEU A 187 -7.77 -13.13 17.30
C LEU A 187 -8.17 -12.35 16.04
N LEU A 188 -9.37 -11.76 16.01
CA LEU A 188 -9.81 -10.86 14.94
C LEU A 188 -8.84 -9.68 14.79
N LEU A 189 -8.49 -9.01 15.89
CA LEU A 189 -7.53 -7.90 15.88
C LEU A 189 -6.13 -8.33 15.42
N ALA A 190 -5.67 -9.52 15.82
CA ALA A 190 -4.41 -10.07 15.34
C ALA A 190 -4.45 -10.29 13.81
N GLN A 191 -5.54 -10.86 13.27
CA GLN A 191 -5.70 -11.05 11.83
C GLN A 191 -5.78 -9.73 11.07
N PHE A 192 -6.55 -8.77 11.59
CA PHE A 192 -6.68 -7.43 11.02
C PHE A 192 -5.32 -6.73 10.90
N LEU A 193 -4.53 -6.72 11.98
CA LEU A 193 -3.17 -6.17 11.94
C LEU A 193 -2.26 -6.94 10.98
N ASN A 194 -2.44 -8.26 10.86
CA ASN A 194 -1.64 -9.09 9.99
C ASN A 194 -1.88 -8.83 8.50
N GLN A 195 -3.12 -8.53 8.12
CA GLN A 195 -3.49 -8.19 6.73
C GLN A 195 -2.92 -6.83 6.30
N GLY A 196 -2.70 -5.91 7.23
CA GLY A 196 -2.12 -4.59 6.95
C GLY A 196 -0.59 -4.57 6.89
N MET A 197 0.09 -5.72 7.02
CA MET A 197 1.56 -5.79 7.00
C MET A 197 2.10 -6.21 5.63
N PRO A 198 3.33 -5.77 5.26
CA PRO A 198 4.01 -6.28 4.08
C PRO A 198 4.18 -7.80 4.15
N GLU A 199 4.16 -8.49 3.00
CA GLU A 199 4.15 -9.96 2.93
C GLU A 199 5.27 -10.62 3.74
N ARG A 200 6.47 -10.02 3.75
CA ARG A 200 7.62 -10.52 4.53
C ARG A 200 7.40 -10.54 6.04
N PHE A 201 6.58 -9.62 6.55
CA PHE A 201 6.28 -9.48 7.98
C PHE A 201 4.94 -10.13 8.36
N ALA A 202 4.08 -10.38 7.38
CA ALA A 202 2.82 -11.07 7.57
C ALA A 202 3.05 -12.55 7.94
N LYS A 203 2.36 -13.02 8.98
CA LYS A 203 2.34 -14.44 9.35
C LYS A 203 1.28 -15.15 8.51
N SER A 204 1.59 -16.35 8.03
CA SER A 204 0.56 -17.21 7.44
C SER A 204 -0.45 -17.65 8.51
N ASN A 205 -1.67 -18.01 8.09
CA ASN A 205 -2.67 -18.55 9.02
C ASN A 205 -2.12 -19.75 9.80
N LEU A 206 -1.37 -20.64 9.13
CA LEU A 206 -0.70 -21.76 9.77
C LEU A 206 0.28 -21.31 10.86
N GLN A 207 1.06 -20.27 10.62
CA GLN A 207 2.03 -19.76 11.59
C GLN A 207 1.34 -19.13 12.81
N ILE A 208 0.26 -18.37 12.60
CA ILE A 208 -0.58 -17.84 13.69
C ILE A 208 -1.14 -18.99 14.53
N THR A 209 -1.68 -20.02 13.88
CA THR A 209 -2.21 -21.21 14.55
C THR A 209 -1.12 -21.96 15.34
N LEU A 210 0.09 -22.12 14.77
CA LEU A 210 1.22 -22.74 15.48
C LEU A 210 1.66 -21.92 16.68
N ASP A 211 1.68 -20.60 16.58
CA ASP A 211 2.01 -19.72 17.70
C ASP A 211 0.95 -19.79 18.80
N MET A 212 -0.34 -19.84 18.45
CA MET A 212 -1.43 -20.14 19.38
C MET A 212 -1.21 -21.48 20.09
N PHE A 213 -0.86 -22.55 19.36
CA PHE A 213 -0.57 -23.86 19.97
C PHE A 213 0.61 -23.83 20.93
N LYS A 214 1.68 -23.09 20.61
CA LYS A 214 2.81 -22.91 21.54
C LYS A 214 2.36 -22.22 22.82
N LEU A 215 1.57 -21.15 22.70
CA LEU A 215 1.06 -20.39 23.84
C LEU A 215 0.09 -21.19 24.70
N ARG A 216 -0.71 -22.08 24.11
CA ARG A 216 -1.57 -23.01 24.85
C ARG A 216 -0.81 -23.95 25.80
N ARG A 217 0.48 -24.21 25.54
CA ARG A 217 1.33 -25.01 26.44
C ARG A 217 1.73 -24.27 27.72
N LEU A 218 1.62 -22.94 27.74
CA LEU A 218 1.94 -22.16 28.92
C LEU A 218 0.85 -22.32 30.00
N THR A 219 1.26 -22.17 31.25
CA THR A 219 0.33 -22.16 32.37
C THR A 219 -0.47 -20.86 32.40
N LYS A 220 -1.67 -20.87 32.99
CA LYS A 220 -2.51 -19.66 33.16
C LYS A 220 -1.73 -18.51 33.82
N ARG A 221 -0.90 -18.82 34.82
CA ARG A 221 -0.08 -17.83 35.53
C ARG A 221 0.97 -17.18 34.62
N GLU A 222 1.61 -17.97 33.75
CA GLU A 222 2.58 -17.47 32.77
C GLU A 222 1.89 -16.60 31.73
N LEU A 223 0.76 -17.04 31.16
CA LEU A 223 -0.01 -16.23 30.20
C LEU A 223 -0.42 -14.88 30.78
N LEU A 224 -0.94 -14.85 32.01
CA LEU A 224 -1.30 -13.61 32.71
C LEU A 224 -0.10 -12.68 32.95
N LYS A 225 1.08 -13.25 33.24
CA LYS A 225 2.31 -12.47 33.43
C LYS A 225 2.80 -11.92 32.10
N SER A 226 2.91 -12.76 31.08
CA SER A 226 3.38 -12.40 29.75
C SER A 226 2.47 -11.35 29.10
N ALA A 227 1.14 -11.53 29.17
CA ALA A 227 0.19 -10.57 28.60
C ALA A 227 0.30 -9.21 29.29
N ARG A 228 0.37 -9.17 30.63
CA ARG A 228 0.55 -7.92 31.38
C ARG A 228 1.87 -7.22 31.03
N THR A 229 2.98 -7.97 30.94
CA THR A 229 4.28 -7.42 30.58
C THR A 229 4.27 -6.88 29.14
N ALA A 230 3.64 -7.59 28.20
CA ALA A 230 3.51 -7.15 26.82
C ALA A 230 2.65 -5.88 26.71
N TRP A 231 1.49 -5.82 27.37
CA TRP A 231 0.67 -4.61 27.40
C TRP A 231 1.41 -3.40 28.02
N ALA A 232 2.21 -3.64 29.06
CA ALA A 232 3.02 -2.61 29.67
C ALA A 232 4.11 -2.07 28.72
N SER A 233 4.73 -2.91 27.88
CA SER A 233 5.74 -2.44 26.91
C SER A 233 5.16 -1.55 25.82
N PHE A 234 3.85 -1.62 25.56
CA PHE A 234 3.16 -0.70 24.65
C PHE A 234 2.63 0.57 25.34
N GLY A 235 2.92 0.79 26.62
CA GLY A 235 2.47 1.97 27.37
C GLY A 235 1.00 1.92 27.80
N HIS A 236 0.31 0.79 27.60
CA HIS A 236 -1.09 0.60 27.99
C HIS A 236 -1.22 -0.58 28.96
N PRO A 237 -0.71 -0.47 30.20
CA PRO A 237 -0.76 -1.57 31.15
C PRO A 237 -2.21 -1.96 31.44
N LYS A 238 -2.56 -3.22 31.14
CA LYS A 238 -3.87 -3.81 31.45
C LYS A 238 -3.80 -4.64 32.74
N PRO A 239 -4.90 -4.74 33.51
CA PRO A 239 -4.94 -5.61 34.67
C PRO A 239 -4.81 -7.08 34.26
N ARG A 240 -4.41 -7.94 35.22
CA ARG A 240 -4.34 -9.39 34.98
C ARG A 240 -5.76 -9.92 34.75
N GLY A 241 -5.92 -10.72 33.70
CA GLY A 241 -7.23 -11.31 33.35
C GLY A 241 -8.13 -10.33 32.60
N TRP A 242 -7.59 -9.20 32.15
CA TRP A 242 -8.28 -8.36 31.18
C TRP A 242 -8.54 -9.16 29.89
N VAL A 243 -9.74 -8.97 29.34
CA VAL A 243 -10.25 -9.58 28.11
C VAL A 243 -10.60 -8.42 27.16
N THR A 244 -10.42 -8.63 25.86
CA THR A 244 -10.82 -7.66 24.84
C THR A 244 -12.35 -7.47 24.81
N PRO A 245 -12.87 -6.38 24.23
CA PRO A 245 -14.31 -6.19 24.05
C PRO A 245 -14.94 -7.37 23.30
N SER A 246 -16.26 -7.52 23.33
CA SER A 246 -16.91 -8.63 22.60
C SER A 246 -16.61 -8.58 21.10
N PHE A 247 -16.77 -9.71 20.42
CA PHE A 247 -16.52 -9.80 18.98
C PHE A 247 -17.31 -8.76 18.19
N ASN A 248 -18.62 -8.65 18.44
CA ASN A 248 -19.49 -7.70 17.73
C ASN A 248 -19.12 -6.23 18.00
N GLN A 249 -18.74 -5.90 19.24
CA GLN A 249 -18.27 -4.55 19.56
C GLN A 249 -16.97 -4.25 18.81
N THR A 250 -16.04 -5.19 18.79
CA THR A 250 -14.77 -5.05 18.09
C THR A 250 -14.98 -4.93 16.57
N LEU A 251 -15.90 -5.70 16.00
CA LEU A 251 -16.25 -5.64 14.59
C LEU A 251 -16.84 -4.27 14.24
N ALA A 252 -17.83 -3.80 15.00
CA ALA A 252 -18.42 -2.47 14.80
C ALA A 252 -17.36 -1.35 14.91
N MET A 253 -16.43 -1.46 15.87
CA MET A 253 -15.31 -0.52 15.97
C MET A 253 -14.42 -0.56 14.73
N LEU A 254 -14.10 -1.74 14.21
CA LEU A 254 -13.28 -1.89 13.00
C LEU A 254 -13.99 -1.32 11.77
N GLU A 255 -15.30 -1.52 11.63
CA GLU A 255 -16.10 -0.96 10.53
C GLU A 255 -16.08 0.58 10.56
N VAL A 256 -16.26 1.18 11.74
CA VAL A 256 -16.20 2.64 11.90
C VAL A 256 -14.81 3.18 11.59
N VAL A 257 -13.74 2.51 12.07
CA VAL A 257 -12.36 2.93 11.81
C VAL A 257 -12.03 2.79 10.32
N THR A 258 -12.31 1.65 9.72
CA THR A 258 -11.98 1.39 8.32
C THR A 258 -12.77 2.28 7.36
N GLY A 259 -14.07 2.47 7.62
CA GLY A 259 -14.90 3.43 6.89
C GLY A 259 -14.39 4.86 7.01
N GLY A 260 -14.09 5.30 8.23
CA GLY A 260 -13.55 6.65 8.48
C GLY A 260 -12.18 6.89 7.84
N CYS A 261 -11.31 5.87 7.81
CA CYS A 261 -10.04 5.93 7.10
C CYS A 261 -10.23 5.98 5.57
N ALA A 262 -11.19 5.24 5.02
CA ALA A 262 -11.50 5.26 3.59
C ALA A 262 -12.03 6.64 3.15
N GLU A 263 -12.93 7.24 3.92
CA GLU A 263 -13.41 8.61 3.69
C GLU A 263 -12.25 9.62 3.74
N LEU A 264 -11.37 9.50 4.74
CA LEU A 264 -10.22 10.38 4.88
C LEU A 264 -9.26 10.26 3.67
N LEU A 265 -9.02 9.04 3.19
CA LEU A 265 -8.22 8.81 1.99
C LEU A 265 -8.88 9.44 0.76
N GLN A 266 -10.19 9.29 0.60
CA GLN A 266 -10.92 9.91 -0.50
C GLN A 266 -10.84 11.44 -0.43
N ASP A 267 -11.04 12.03 0.74
CA ASP A 267 -10.94 13.49 0.95
C ASP A 267 -9.51 14.01 0.71
N ALA A 268 -8.49 13.19 0.98
CA ALA A 268 -7.10 13.51 0.66
C ALA A 268 -6.86 13.48 -0.87
N TYR A 269 -7.39 12.47 -1.59
CA TYR A 269 -7.33 12.43 -3.05
C TYR A 269 -8.08 13.59 -3.71
N GLU A 270 -9.21 14.01 -3.13
CA GLU A 270 -9.98 15.18 -3.57
C GLU A 270 -9.33 16.52 -3.15
N GLY A 271 -8.25 16.48 -2.37
CA GLY A 271 -7.50 17.65 -1.93
C GLY A 271 -8.24 18.54 -0.92
N LYS A 272 -9.28 18.01 -0.26
CA LYS A 272 -9.99 18.67 0.85
C LYS A 272 -9.16 18.65 2.13
N VAL A 273 -8.37 17.60 2.31
CA VAL A 273 -7.43 17.44 3.43
C VAL A 273 -6.03 17.69 2.87
N ARG A 274 -5.39 18.77 3.33
CA ARG A 274 -4.07 19.20 2.81
C ARG A 274 -2.98 19.20 3.85
N THR A 275 -3.34 19.15 5.14
CA THR A 275 -2.38 19.26 6.23
C THR A 275 -2.50 18.08 7.18
N ASP A 276 -1.36 17.69 7.76
CA ASP A 276 -1.30 16.66 8.81
C ASP A 276 -2.19 16.98 10.00
N ARG A 277 -2.43 18.27 10.25
CA ARG A 277 -3.32 18.75 11.32
C ARG A 277 -4.78 18.40 11.04
N ASP A 278 -5.22 18.49 9.79
CA ASP A 278 -6.59 18.14 9.40
C ASP A 278 -6.83 16.63 9.51
N ILE A 279 -5.82 15.83 9.12
CA ILE A 279 -5.80 14.39 9.31
C ILE A 279 -5.90 14.04 10.80
N ALA A 280 -5.05 14.65 11.64
CA ALA A 280 -5.05 14.42 13.08
C ALA A 280 -6.40 14.77 13.72
N ASN A 281 -6.99 15.91 13.36
CA ASN A 281 -8.30 16.33 13.84
C ASN A 281 -9.41 15.36 13.44
N ARG A 282 -9.36 14.79 12.22
CA ARG A 282 -10.35 13.82 11.74
C ARG A 282 -10.21 12.48 12.47
N LEU A 283 -8.98 12.01 12.65
CA LEU A 283 -8.68 10.81 13.44
C LEU A 283 -9.12 10.98 14.89
N GLU A 284 -8.92 12.15 15.50
CA GLU A 284 -9.42 12.43 16.86
C GLU A 284 -10.94 12.36 16.95
N ARG A 285 -11.68 12.84 15.94
CA ARG A 285 -13.15 12.73 15.92
C ARG A 285 -13.60 11.27 15.81
N LEU A 286 -12.96 10.48 14.95
CA LEU A 286 -13.23 9.04 14.85
C LEU A 286 -12.96 8.34 16.19
N LEU A 287 -11.84 8.68 16.85
CA LEU A 287 -11.51 8.13 18.17
C LEU A 287 -12.51 8.55 19.27
N ARG A 288 -13.17 9.71 19.14
CA ARG A 288 -14.25 10.12 20.06
C ARG A 288 -15.54 9.35 19.80
N GLN A 289 -15.91 9.16 18.53
CA GLN A 289 -17.08 8.36 18.16
C GLN A 289 -17.00 6.91 18.66
N LEU A 290 -15.79 6.35 18.73
CA LEU A 290 -15.56 5.01 19.29
C LEU A 290 -15.67 4.93 20.83
N ARG A 291 -15.70 6.08 21.52
CA ARG A 291 -15.81 6.16 22.98
C ARG A 291 -17.24 6.45 23.46
N GLU A 292 -18.10 6.92 22.57
CA GLU A 292 -19.53 7.19 22.81
C GLU A 292 -20.36 5.93 22.53
#